data_AF-A0A2K3KX57-F1
#
_entry.id   AF-A0A2K3KX57-F1
#
_cell.length_a   1.000
_cell.length_b   1.000
_cell.length_c   1.000
_cell.angle_alpha   90.00
_cell.angle_beta   90.00
_cell.angle_gamma   90.00
#
_symmetry.space_group_name_H-M   'P 1'
#
loop_
_entity.id
_entity.type
_entity.pdbx_description
1 polymer ?
#
loop_
_entity_poly.entity_id
_entity_poly.type
_entity_poly.pdbx_seq_one_letter_code
_entity_poly.pdbx_strand_id
1 'polypeptide(L)' 'MKREYEEFKVRINSYVAKAQKTPQEGWTMQDGTPWPGNNSRDHRGMIQ' A
#
# COMPACT_ATOMS: atom_id res chain seq x y z
N MET A 1 -3.05 -14.53 21.13
CA MET A 1 -3.83 -13.28 20.96
C MET A 1 -3.04 -11.99 21.20
N LYS A 2 -2.64 -11.61 22.43
CA LYS A 2 -1.99 -10.30 22.67
C LYS A 2 -0.69 -10.09 21.88
N ARG A 3 0.17 -11.12 21.80
CA ARG A 3 1.42 -11.06 21.03
C ARG A 3 1.19 -10.94 19.51
N GLU A 4 0.33 -11.77 18.93
CA GLU A 4 0.01 -11.74 17.50
C GLU A 4 -0.61 -10.40 17.09
N TYR A 5 -1.43 -9.80 17.97
CA TYR A 5 -1.98 -8.47 17.74
C TYR A 5 -0.88 -7.40 17.70
N GLU A 6 0.07 -7.41 18.63
CA GLU A 6 1.18 -6.45 18.61
C GLU A 6 2.06 -6.63 17.37
N GLU A 7 2.35 -7.87 16.96
CA GLU A 7 3.09 -8.17 15.73
C GLU A 7 2.33 -7.68 14.48
N PHE A 8 1.01 -7.88 14.43
CA PHE A 8 0.15 -7.34 13.38
C PHE A 8 0.18 -5.81 13.36
N LYS A 9 0.04 -5.15 14.51
CA LYS A 9 0.06 -3.70 14.66
C LYS A 9 1.37 -3.09 14.17
N VAL A 10 2.51 -3.69 14.55
CA VAL A 10 3.83 -3.27 14.07
C VAL A 10 3.92 -3.37 12.55
N ARG A 11 3.44 -4.48 11.97
CA ARG A 11 3.44 -4.68 10.51
C ARG A 11 2.59 -3.62 9.80
N ILE A 12 1.38 -3.35 10.27
CA ILE A 12 0.50 -2.32 9.67
C ILE A 12 1.14 -0.93 9.79
N ASN A 13 1.70 -0.58 10.95
CA ASN A 13 2.36 0.71 11.13
C ASN A 13 3.54 0.91 10.16
N SER A 14 4.28 -0.17 9.83
CA SER A 14 5.35 -0.09 8.83
C SER A 14 4.82 0.25 7.43
N TYR A 15 3.65 -0.30 7.05
CA TYR A 15 2.99 0.05 5.78
C TYR A 15 2.50 1.49 5.77
N VAL A 16 1.88 1.97 6.85
CA VAL A 16 1.43 3.36 6.99
C VAL A 16 2.61 4.32 6.86
N ALA A 17 3.72 4.05 7.55
CA ALA A 17 4.92 4.87 7.49
C ALA A 17 5.51 4.93 6.07
N LYS A 18 5.54 3.78 5.36
CA LYS A 18 5.98 3.73 3.96
C LYS A 18 5.08 4.54 3.03
N ALA A 19 3.76 4.49 3.25
CA ALA A 19 2.77 5.18 2.42
C ALA A 19 2.78 6.71 2.56
N GLN A 20 3.38 7.26 3.63
CA GLN A 20 3.48 8.73 3.81
C GLN A 20 4.33 9.42 2.74
N LYS A 21 5.20 8.69 2.03
CA LYS A 21 6.05 9.23 0.98
C LYS A 21 5.66 8.62 -0.36
N THR A 22 4.86 9.34 -1.14
CA THR A 22 4.49 8.95 -2.49
C THR A 22 5.73 8.94 -3.40
N PRO A 23 6.03 7.82 -4.09
CA PRO A 23 7.13 7.77 -5.05
C PRO A 23 6.85 8.68 -6.26
N GLN A 24 7.91 9.26 -6.84
CA GLN A 24 7.79 10.12 -8.02
C GLN A 24 7.26 9.38 -9.25
N GLU A 25 7.67 8.12 -9.43
CA GLU A 25 7.20 7.21 -10.50
C GLU A 25 5.83 6.58 -10.20
N GLY A 26 5.22 6.92 -9.06
CA GLY A 26 3.98 6.30 -8.57
C GLY A 26 4.21 5.00 -7.80
N TRP A 27 3.12 4.44 -7.29
CA TRP A 27 3.15 3.18 -6.56
C TRP A 27 3.26 2.00 -7.52
N THR A 28 3.93 0.95 -7.06
CA THR A 28 4.06 -0.33 -7.76
C THR A 28 3.53 -1.45 -6.86
N MET A 29 2.97 -2.47 -7.50
CA MET A 29 2.59 -3.74 -6.90
C MET A 29 3.83 -4.55 -6.48
N GLN A 30 3.63 -5.63 -5.72
CA GLN A 30 4.71 -6.54 -5.34
C GLN A 30 5.30 -7.30 -6.54
N ASP A 31 4.53 -7.51 -7.60
CA ASP A 31 4.97 -8.13 -8.85
C ASP A 31 5.73 -7.15 -9.79
N GLY A 32 5.90 -5.90 -9.37
CA GLY A 32 6.58 -4.85 -10.12
C GLY A 32 5.70 -4.11 -11.12
N THR A 33 4.43 -4.47 -11.27
CA THR A 33 3.50 -3.72 -12.12
C THR A 33 3.10 -2.38 -11.49
N PRO A 34 2.84 -1.32 -12.27
CA PRO A 34 2.33 -0.05 -11.74
C PRO A 34 0.97 -0.24 -11.07
N TRP A 35 0.76 0.42 -9.92
CA TRP A 35 -0.55 0.44 -9.26
C TRP A 35 -1.59 1.14 -10.15
N PRO A 36 -2.71 0.50 -10.53
CA PRO A 36 -3.69 1.09 -11.43
C PRO A 36 -4.34 2.37 -10.88
N GLY A 37 -4.38 2.53 -9.55
CA GLY A 37 -4.94 3.69 -8.86
C GLY A 37 -3.96 4.85 -8.63
N ASN A 38 -2.84 4.93 -9.37
CA ASN A 38 -1.88 6.04 -9.24
C ASN A 38 -2.48 7.41 -9.59
N ASN A 39 -3.48 7.45 -10.47
CA ASN A 39 -4.26 8.66 -10.77
C ASN A 39 -5.66 8.53 -10.18
N SER A 40 -5.94 9.25 -9.08
CA SER A 40 -7.23 9.21 -8.39
C SER A 40 -8.41 9.75 -9.21
N ARG A 41 -8.15 10.52 -10.28
CA ARG A 41 -9.18 11.08 -11.17
C ARG A 41 -9.46 10.21 -12.39
N ASP A 42 -8.55 9.32 -12.73
CA ASP A 42 -8.61 8.53 -13.96
C ASP A 42 -7.94 7.17 -13.71
N HIS A 43 -8.73 6.27 -13.13
CA HIS A 43 -8.38 4.87 -12.99
C HIS A 43 -9.61 3.99 -13.23
N ARG A 44 -9.40 2.79 -13.76
CA ARG A 44 -10.47 1.79 -13.86
C ARG A 44 -10.82 1.26 -12.47
N GLY A 45 -12.07 0.82 -12.30
CA GLY A 45 -12.45 0.08 -11.10
C GLY A 45 -11.63 -1.20 -10.96
N MET A 46 -11.20 -1.50 -9.74
CA MET A 46 -10.47 -2.72 -9.40
C MET A 46 -11.34 -3.58 -8.50
N ILE A 47 -11.37 -4.89 -8.74
CA ILE A 47 -11.97 -5.90 -7.86
C ILE A 47 -10.82 -6.84 -7.47
N GLN A 48 -10.70 -7.14 -6.18
CA GLN A 48 -9.64 -8.00 -5.61
C GLN A 48 -10.23 -9.32 -5.12
#